data_AF-A0A9P7QZS5-F1
#
_entry.id   AF-A0A9P7QZS5-F1
#
_cell.length_a   1.000
_cell.length_b   1.000
_cell.length_c   1.000
_cell.angle_alpha   90.00
_cell.angle_beta   90.00
_cell.angle_gamma   90.00
#
_symmetry.space_group_name_H-M   'P 1'
#
loop_
_entity.id
_entity.type
_entity.pdbx_description
1 polymer ?
#
loop_
_entity_poly.entity_id
_entity_poly.type
_entity_poly.pdbx_seq_one_letter_code
_entity_poly.pdbx_strand_id
1 'polypeptide(L)'
;MATEDPNRRFVYQLEGVGLSLFVVSIVGGVVSLIVVCLRTFIRLRAKTFSWDDGLMLGGLVVYLVDVALACMGALSGLGTRNADLSPVMLVESMKYLMIWMMLYVAVLCTIKTSICITTLRIATTMPKLRTAVYILMGLTVATFFTTFVGILLLCRPVEANWDSSIVLEGRGECSPVSSMLALSYTSTVSTIVTDLACAVLPAIILWQTQMKLPTKIMVSFVLSFGSFASVSTMIRTPYIDHYNHPLDDLAFHIANIPLWSNIETAIGFIAGSLPALRQFFMHRRSPRPTTLGQTDASHGLHPGSVGLVTIGGSGVTSKSKIRKGTNYEDDEAGQGDWTRLDEDSVSEKGSTAPVRGIRKDMTFEVSSLPGQKNGRSTPRTIWRTFDTDESQAISKAIKSQLGPQFTITHLGHAAMVLALLRVSPSLGDASDALFLSSPLPVNGRRYLSGSNASIRYGSCQAGASVEFASLRSFAIDEGNPEVARLTLARLAHHVRNSYEHWLKNEFQLVIDQAKSNFLAGFLASAPSSFSPTSFPVFVSDGIVDNYIPGDVFGSSNEKIFTVESCNLHLTTYSSDVLVRMDSFKGQTGLSVCYNNGRLDEDLAKAFLDAIIDFMTAFAT
;
A
#
# COMPACT_ATOMS: atom_id res chain seq x y z
N MET A 1 -2.10 66.58 -22.53
CA MET A 1 -1.15 66.61 -21.39
C MET A 1 -1.92 67.02 -20.16
N ALA A 2 -2.54 66.06 -19.47
CA ALA A 2 -3.05 66.32 -18.13
C ALA A 2 -1.83 66.34 -17.20
N THR A 3 -1.71 67.40 -16.41
CA THR A 3 -0.71 67.54 -15.36
C THR A 3 -0.96 66.47 -14.29
N GLU A 4 -0.28 65.34 -14.39
CA GLU A 4 -0.29 64.34 -13.31
C GLU A 4 0.51 64.84 -12.12
N ASP A 5 -0.05 64.65 -10.93
CA ASP A 5 0.55 65.04 -9.66
C ASP A 5 1.82 64.19 -9.41
N PRO A 6 3.01 64.80 -9.32
CA PRO A 6 4.28 64.07 -9.18
C PRO A 6 4.38 63.30 -7.85
N ASN A 7 3.50 63.59 -6.89
CA ASN A 7 3.43 62.91 -5.59
C ASN A 7 2.34 61.82 -5.52
N ARG A 8 1.69 61.51 -6.64
CA ARG A 8 0.73 60.41 -6.71
C ARG A 8 1.41 59.10 -6.31
N ARG A 9 0.82 58.37 -5.36
CA ARG A 9 1.32 57.07 -4.86
C ARG A 9 0.55 55.86 -5.37
N PHE A 10 -0.69 56.05 -5.84
CA PHE A 10 -1.56 54.94 -6.25
C PHE A 10 -2.22 55.18 -7.62
N VAL A 11 -2.25 54.12 -8.43
CA VAL A 11 -3.07 53.99 -9.64
C VAL A 11 -4.47 53.54 -9.23
N TYR A 12 -5.50 54.32 -9.55
CA TYR A 12 -6.90 53.99 -9.21
C TYR A 12 -7.61 53.18 -10.30
N GLN A 13 -7.12 53.20 -11.53
CA GLN A 13 -7.60 52.39 -12.65
C GLN A 13 -6.47 51.47 -13.11
N LEU A 14 -6.52 50.21 -12.70
CA LEU A 14 -5.57 49.21 -13.19
C LEU A 14 -6.00 48.76 -14.59
N GLU A 15 -5.07 48.80 -15.54
CA GLU A 15 -5.26 48.29 -16.89
C GLU A 15 -4.18 47.24 -17.24
N GLY A 16 -4.49 46.36 -18.19
CA GLY A 16 -3.53 45.39 -18.72
C GLY A 16 -2.91 44.43 -17.70
N VAL A 17 -1.58 44.46 -17.59
CA VAL A 17 -0.78 43.51 -16.78
C VAL A 17 -0.99 43.74 -15.28
N GLY A 18 -1.08 44.99 -14.83
CA GLY A 18 -1.33 45.33 -13.42
C GLY A 18 -2.69 44.81 -12.92
N LEU A 19 -3.74 44.94 -13.74
CA LEU A 19 -5.06 44.37 -13.43
C LEU A 19 -5.01 42.84 -13.35
N SER A 20 -4.31 42.22 -14.31
CA SER A 20 -4.16 40.77 -14.37
C SER A 20 -3.45 40.25 -13.11
N LEU A 21 -2.38 40.92 -12.68
CA LEU A 21 -1.65 40.59 -11.45
C LEU A 21 -2.57 40.67 -10.23
N PHE A 22 -3.35 41.75 -10.10
CA PHE A 22 -4.28 41.95 -8.98
C PHE A 22 -5.33 40.82 -8.91
N VAL A 23 -6.02 40.56 -10.03
CA VAL A 23 -7.09 39.55 -10.10
C VAL A 23 -6.55 38.14 -9.83
N VAL A 24 -5.45 37.77 -10.48
CA VAL A 24 -4.85 36.44 -10.33
C VAL A 24 -4.37 36.21 -8.90
N SER A 25 -3.79 37.23 -8.25
CA SER A 25 -3.33 37.12 -6.87
C SER A 25 -4.48 36.88 -5.89
N ILE A 26 -5.60 37.60 -6.04
CA ILE A 26 -6.78 37.41 -5.19
C ILE A 26 -7.41 36.04 -5.43
N VAL A 27 -7.62 35.66 -6.70
CA VAL A 27 -8.23 34.37 -7.04
C VAL A 27 -7.35 33.21 -6.53
N GLY A 28 -6.03 33.28 -6.76
CA GLY A 28 -5.06 32.32 -6.24
C GLY A 28 -5.10 32.23 -4.72
N GLY A 29 -5.07 33.37 -4.01
CA GLY A 29 -5.17 33.45 -2.57
C GLY A 29 -6.43 32.79 -2.00
N VAL A 30 -7.61 33.09 -2.58
CA VAL A 30 -8.89 32.53 -2.14
C VAL A 30 -8.95 31.01 -2.39
N VAL A 31 -8.49 30.55 -3.56
CA VAL A 31 -8.48 29.12 -3.88
C VAL A 31 -7.54 28.37 -2.96
N SER A 32 -6.33 28.87 -2.74
CA SER A 32 -5.36 28.26 -1.83
C SER A 32 -5.88 28.22 -0.39
N LEU A 33 -6.53 29.29 0.09
CA LEU A 33 -7.18 29.33 1.40
C LEU A 33 -8.22 28.21 1.55
N ILE A 34 -9.15 28.10 0.60
CA ILE A 34 -10.20 27.07 0.63
C ILE A 34 -9.58 25.67 0.64
N VAL A 35 -8.61 25.42 -0.22
CA VAL A 35 -7.99 24.10 -0.38
C VAL A 35 -7.19 23.68 0.86
N VAL A 36 -6.39 24.58 1.43
CA VAL A 36 -5.61 24.30 2.64
C VAL A 36 -6.51 24.17 3.86
N CYS A 37 -7.55 25.00 4.01
CA CYS A 37 -8.54 24.82 5.08
C CYS A 37 -9.26 23.47 4.98
N LEU A 38 -9.66 23.07 3.77
CA LEU A 38 -10.28 21.76 3.54
C LEU A 38 -9.31 20.61 3.84
N ARG A 39 -8.05 20.71 3.42
CA ARG A 39 -6.99 19.75 3.80
C ARG A 39 -6.89 19.61 5.32
N THR A 40 -6.75 20.72 6.02
CA THR A 40 -6.56 20.75 7.49
C THR A 40 -7.78 20.17 8.19
N PHE A 41 -8.99 20.54 7.76
CA PHE A 41 -10.23 19.98 8.30
C PHE A 41 -10.31 18.45 8.14
N ILE A 42 -9.97 17.92 6.96
CA ILE A 42 -9.96 16.47 6.69
C ILE A 42 -8.94 15.77 7.60
N ARG A 43 -7.73 16.32 7.73
CA ARG A 43 -6.64 15.76 8.54
C ARG A 43 -6.93 15.77 10.04
N LEU A 44 -7.54 16.84 10.54
CA LEU A 44 -8.01 16.96 11.92
C LEU A 44 -9.11 15.95 12.21
N ARG A 45 -10.11 15.83 11.33
CA ARG A 45 -11.19 14.85 11.47
C ARG A 45 -10.67 13.41 11.44
N ALA A 46 -9.66 13.14 10.61
CA ALA A 46 -9.01 11.84 10.54
C ALA A 46 -8.00 11.59 11.69
N LYS A 47 -7.76 12.56 12.59
CA LYS A 47 -6.75 12.50 13.66
C LYS A 47 -5.34 12.14 13.14
N THR A 48 -4.98 12.62 11.94
CA THR A 48 -3.69 12.31 11.29
C THR A 48 -2.81 13.55 11.05
N PHE A 49 -3.09 14.64 11.77
CA PHE A 49 -2.35 15.90 11.68
C PHE A 49 -0.86 15.67 11.90
N SER A 50 -0.04 16.21 11.01
CA SER A 50 1.41 16.01 11.02
C SER A 50 2.13 17.34 10.76
N TRP A 51 3.45 17.35 10.92
CA TRP A 51 4.32 18.49 10.65
C TRP A 51 4.14 19.09 9.24
N ASP A 52 3.85 18.24 8.26
CA ASP A 52 3.52 18.64 6.89
C ASP A 52 2.29 19.56 6.80
N ASP A 53 1.23 19.27 7.57
CA ASP A 53 0.01 20.09 7.57
C ASP A 53 0.25 21.42 8.28
N GLY A 54 1.11 21.44 9.31
CA GLY A 54 1.58 22.66 9.97
C GLY A 54 2.40 23.55 9.04
N LEU A 55 3.31 22.98 8.23
CA LEU A 55 4.09 23.71 7.24
C LEU A 55 3.20 24.32 6.15
N MET A 56 2.17 23.62 5.68
CA MET A 56 1.21 24.19 4.72
C MET A 56 0.39 25.32 5.31
N LEU A 57 -0.04 25.20 6.57
CA LEU A 57 -0.79 26.27 7.23
C LEU A 57 0.10 27.50 7.46
N GLY A 58 1.34 27.30 7.90
CA GLY A 58 2.32 28.38 8.03
C GLY A 58 2.63 29.06 6.69
N GLY A 59 2.87 28.26 5.65
CA GLY A 59 3.08 28.77 4.29
C GLY A 59 1.89 29.56 3.75
N LEU A 60 0.65 29.14 4.05
CA LEU A 60 -0.56 29.86 3.66
C LEU A 60 -0.62 31.25 4.31
N VAL A 61 -0.29 31.38 5.59
CA VAL A 61 -0.28 32.68 6.28
C VAL A 61 0.71 33.63 5.60
N VAL A 62 1.91 33.16 5.28
CA VAL A 62 2.91 33.95 4.56
C VAL A 62 2.43 34.29 3.15
N TYR A 63 1.78 33.36 2.46
CA TYR A 63 1.23 33.58 1.12
C TYR A 63 0.09 34.62 1.09
N LEU A 64 -0.74 34.71 2.13
CA LEU A 64 -1.76 35.76 2.21
C LEU A 64 -1.14 37.16 2.32
N VAL A 65 -0.01 37.28 3.05
CA VAL A 65 0.77 38.52 3.10
C VAL A 65 1.39 38.81 1.73
N ASP A 66 1.91 37.79 1.07
CA ASP A 66 2.46 37.87 -0.29
C ASP A 66 1.42 38.37 -1.32
N VAL A 67 0.20 37.83 -1.28
CA VAL A 67 -0.95 38.28 -2.11
C VAL A 67 -1.29 39.75 -1.84
N ALA A 68 -1.28 40.18 -0.57
CA ALA A 68 -1.54 41.57 -0.22
C ALA A 68 -0.44 42.50 -0.77
N LEU A 69 0.83 42.10 -0.70
CA LEU A 69 1.95 42.85 -1.27
C LEU A 69 1.89 42.92 -2.79
N ALA A 70 1.49 41.84 -3.47
CA ALA A 70 1.30 41.84 -4.92
C ALA A 70 0.18 42.82 -5.34
N CYS A 71 -0.93 42.87 -4.57
CA CYS A 71 -2.00 43.83 -4.79
C CYS A 71 -1.54 45.28 -4.57
N MET A 72 -0.79 45.53 -3.48
CA MET A 72 -0.22 46.84 -3.18
C MET A 72 0.81 47.26 -4.24
N GLY A 73 1.63 46.34 -4.72
CA GLY A 73 2.57 46.57 -5.82
C GLY A 73 1.84 46.97 -7.11
N ALA A 74 0.79 46.25 -7.48
CA ALA A 74 -0.04 46.58 -8.64
C ALA A 74 -0.69 47.98 -8.50
N LEU A 75 -1.24 48.29 -7.33
CA LEU A 75 -1.80 49.61 -7.03
C LEU A 75 -0.75 50.73 -7.02
N SER A 76 0.49 50.42 -6.65
CA SER A 76 1.61 51.36 -6.62
C SER A 76 2.26 51.53 -8.00
N GLY A 77 1.73 50.90 -9.05
CA GLY A 77 2.17 51.08 -10.42
C GLY A 77 3.04 49.95 -11.01
N LEU A 78 3.09 48.79 -10.36
CA LEU A 78 3.68 47.58 -10.95
C LEU A 78 2.78 47.07 -12.10
N GLY A 79 3.33 46.96 -13.32
CA GLY A 79 2.57 46.56 -14.51
C GLY A 79 2.05 47.72 -15.35
N THR A 80 2.44 48.95 -15.02
CA THR A 80 2.19 50.18 -15.79
C THR A 80 3.45 50.58 -16.56
N ARG A 81 3.29 51.21 -17.74
CA ARG A 81 4.41 51.69 -18.56
C ARG A 81 5.06 52.93 -17.94
N ASN A 82 6.33 53.16 -18.23
CA ASN A 82 7.10 54.28 -17.68
C ASN A 82 6.49 55.65 -18.03
N ALA A 83 5.76 55.75 -19.15
CA ALA A 83 5.10 56.99 -19.57
C ALA A 83 4.00 57.49 -18.61
N ASP A 84 3.36 56.56 -17.88
CA ASP A 84 2.23 56.84 -16.99
C ASP A 84 2.60 56.63 -15.51
N LEU A 85 3.91 56.57 -15.20
CA LEU A 85 4.43 56.20 -13.89
C LEU A 85 5.21 57.35 -13.24
N SER A 86 4.80 57.75 -12.02
CA SER A 86 5.56 58.72 -11.23
C SER A 86 6.83 58.09 -10.64
N PRO A 87 7.91 58.86 -10.40
CA PRO A 87 9.13 58.32 -9.79
C PRO A 87 8.88 57.77 -8.37
N VAL A 88 7.95 58.37 -7.62
CA VAL A 88 7.55 57.90 -6.29
C VAL A 88 6.87 56.53 -6.37
N MET A 89 6.00 56.34 -7.38
CA MET A 89 5.32 55.07 -7.65
C MET A 89 6.30 53.97 -8.07
N LEU A 90 7.31 54.31 -8.87
CA LEU A 90 8.35 53.36 -9.25
C LEU A 90 9.13 52.85 -8.03
N VAL A 91 9.58 53.75 -7.14
CA VAL A 91 10.30 53.35 -5.92
C VAL A 91 9.42 52.51 -4.99
N GLU A 92 8.16 52.91 -4.82
CA GLU A 92 7.22 52.21 -3.94
C GLU A 92 6.81 50.83 -4.50
N SER A 93 6.59 50.71 -5.81
CA SER A 93 6.31 49.42 -6.48
C SER A 93 7.50 48.47 -6.44
N MET A 94 8.73 48.95 -6.64
CA MET A 94 9.95 48.14 -6.54
C MET A 94 10.21 47.67 -5.10
N LYS A 95 9.89 48.51 -4.11
CA LYS A 95 9.94 48.12 -2.69
C LYS A 95 8.98 46.98 -2.38
N TYR A 96 7.72 47.08 -2.80
CA TYR A 96 6.74 46.00 -2.60
C TYR A 96 7.17 44.72 -3.33
N LEU A 97 7.68 44.83 -4.56
CA LEU A 97 8.18 43.69 -5.34
C LEU A 97 9.33 42.96 -4.64
N MET A 98 10.29 43.70 -4.05
CA MET A 98 11.41 43.08 -3.35
C MET A 98 10.95 42.30 -2.11
N ILE A 99 10.07 42.90 -1.29
CA ILE A 99 9.51 42.24 -0.09
C ILE A 99 8.71 41.00 -0.51
N TRP A 100 7.90 41.13 -1.56
CA TRP A 100 7.16 40.02 -2.17
C TRP A 100 8.12 38.90 -2.60
N MET A 101 9.21 39.20 -3.29
CA MET A 101 10.18 38.19 -3.73
C MET A 101 10.78 37.39 -2.56
N MET A 102 11.06 38.03 -1.42
CA MET A 102 11.55 37.33 -0.22
C MET A 102 10.50 36.37 0.37
N LEU A 103 9.25 36.82 0.47
CA LEU A 103 8.16 36.00 1.00
C LEU A 103 7.83 34.85 0.05
N TYR A 104 7.81 35.09 -1.26
CA TYR A 104 7.61 34.06 -2.28
C TYR A 104 8.60 32.90 -2.16
N VAL A 105 9.91 33.16 -2.00
CA VAL A 105 10.90 32.08 -1.85
C VAL A 105 10.67 31.31 -0.54
N ALA A 106 10.25 31.98 0.54
CA ALA A 106 9.88 31.32 1.80
C ALA A 106 8.64 30.42 1.62
N VAL A 107 7.60 30.91 0.94
CA VAL A 107 6.38 30.16 0.65
C VAL A 107 6.70 28.92 -0.17
N LEU A 108 7.46 29.05 -1.28
CA LEU A 108 7.86 27.90 -2.08
C LEU A 108 8.65 26.85 -1.28
N CYS A 109 9.54 27.29 -0.40
CA CYS A 109 10.28 26.38 0.48
C CYS A 109 9.33 25.59 1.39
N THR A 110 8.38 26.26 2.05
CA THR A 110 7.40 25.60 2.93
C THR A 110 6.49 24.62 2.17
N ILE A 111 6.03 24.99 0.97
CA ILE A 111 5.20 24.13 0.11
C ILE A 111 5.98 22.88 -0.30
N LYS A 112 7.19 23.05 -0.86
CA LYS A 112 7.99 21.93 -1.37
C LYS A 112 8.45 20.99 -0.25
N THR A 113 8.83 21.53 0.90
CA THR A 113 9.21 20.72 2.07
C THR A 113 8.02 19.93 2.61
N SER A 114 6.82 20.51 2.67
CA SER A 114 5.59 19.76 2.96
C SER A 114 5.37 18.62 1.95
N ILE A 115 5.39 18.90 0.64
CA ILE A 115 5.22 17.86 -0.40
C ILE A 115 6.25 16.73 -0.23
N CYS A 116 7.50 17.06 0.08
CA CYS A 116 8.55 16.08 0.35
C CYS A 116 8.24 15.23 1.59
N ILE A 117 7.80 15.82 2.70
CA ILE A 117 7.41 15.09 3.93
C ILE A 117 6.19 14.19 3.67
N THR A 118 5.18 14.69 2.96
CA THR A 118 4.02 13.88 2.52
C THR A 118 4.50 12.70 1.67
N THR A 119 5.42 12.92 0.73
CA THR A 119 5.97 11.87 -0.13
C THR A 119 6.78 10.85 0.68
N LEU A 120 7.56 11.29 1.66
CA LEU A 120 8.30 10.43 2.59
C LEU A 120 7.39 9.50 3.38
N ARG A 121 6.24 10.02 3.82
CA ARG A 121 5.23 9.25 4.57
C ARG A 121 4.58 8.18 3.70
N ILE A 122 4.51 8.40 2.39
CA ILE A 122 3.98 7.43 1.42
C ILE A 122 5.08 6.41 1.02
N ALA A 123 6.33 6.85 0.89
CA ALA A 123 7.46 6.05 0.41
C ALA A 123 8.13 5.17 1.49
N THR A 124 7.38 4.53 2.38
CA THR A 124 7.95 3.81 3.54
C THR A 124 8.79 2.59 3.16
N THR A 125 8.47 1.91 2.06
CA THR A 125 9.07 0.61 1.66
C THR A 125 10.24 0.73 0.67
N MET A 126 10.62 1.94 0.23
CA MET A 126 11.64 2.14 -0.82
C MET A 126 12.82 3.02 -0.35
N PRO A 127 13.93 2.43 0.14
CA PRO A 127 15.02 3.19 0.74
C PRO A 127 15.71 4.15 -0.25
N LYS A 128 15.94 3.73 -1.50
CA LYS A 128 16.55 4.59 -2.54
C LYS A 128 15.72 5.84 -2.82
N LEU A 129 14.39 5.70 -2.81
CA LEU A 129 13.49 6.81 -3.07
C LEU A 129 13.44 7.78 -1.89
N ARG A 130 13.48 7.28 -0.65
CA ARG A 130 13.59 8.15 0.54
C ARG A 130 14.85 9.00 0.48
N THR A 131 16.00 8.42 0.11
CA THR A 131 17.24 9.18 -0.10
C THR A 131 17.06 10.27 -1.15
N ALA A 132 16.42 9.97 -2.29
CA ALA A 132 16.15 10.97 -3.33
C ALA A 132 15.28 12.13 -2.82
N VAL A 133 14.25 11.85 -2.02
CA VAL A 133 13.39 12.89 -1.44
C VAL A 133 14.13 13.71 -0.37
N TYR A 134 15.01 13.10 0.44
CA TYR A 134 15.87 13.86 1.36
C TYR A 134 16.85 14.78 0.62
N ILE A 135 17.43 14.31 -0.48
CA ILE A 135 18.29 15.15 -1.35
C ILE A 135 17.48 16.31 -1.93
N LEU A 136 16.27 16.03 -2.42
CA LEU A 136 15.37 17.06 -2.94
C LEU A 136 15.01 18.10 -1.87
N MET A 137 14.67 17.65 -0.66
CA MET A 137 14.37 18.53 0.47
C MET A 137 15.59 19.39 0.82
N GLY A 138 16.78 18.80 0.87
CA GLY A 138 18.04 19.53 1.09
C GLY A 138 18.30 20.58 -0.01
N LEU A 139 18.08 20.22 -1.28
CA LEU A 139 18.22 21.14 -2.41
C LEU A 139 17.25 22.32 -2.29
N THR A 140 15.98 22.08 -1.97
CA THR A 140 14.98 23.16 -1.81
C THR A 140 15.35 24.14 -0.70
N VAL A 141 15.80 23.64 0.45
CA VAL A 141 16.23 24.47 1.58
C VAL A 141 17.51 25.24 1.23
N ALA A 142 18.48 24.60 0.58
CA ALA A 142 19.71 25.26 0.14
C ALA A 142 19.43 26.39 -0.86
N THR A 143 18.51 26.16 -1.81
CA THR A 143 18.11 27.19 -2.79
C THR A 143 17.39 28.35 -2.11
N PHE A 144 16.56 28.07 -1.11
CA PHE A 144 15.92 29.11 -0.30
C PHE A 144 16.96 30.00 0.39
N PHE A 145 17.90 29.42 1.12
CA PHE A 145 18.92 30.21 1.83
C PHE A 145 19.80 31.00 0.86
N THR A 146 20.21 30.38 -0.25
CA THR A 146 21.05 31.04 -1.26
C THR A 146 20.35 32.25 -1.89
N THR A 147 19.09 32.08 -2.30
CA THR A 147 18.33 33.17 -2.93
C THR A 147 17.94 34.24 -1.91
N PHE A 148 17.51 33.86 -0.70
CA PHE A 148 17.12 34.80 0.35
C PHE A 148 18.29 35.69 0.79
N VAL A 149 19.44 35.08 1.09
CA VAL A 149 20.65 35.82 1.46
C VAL A 149 21.19 36.60 0.26
N GLY A 150 21.12 36.04 -0.94
CA GLY A 150 21.56 36.71 -2.16
C GLY A 150 20.79 38.00 -2.46
N ILE A 151 19.46 38.02 -2.27
CA ILE A 151 18.65 39.23 -2.43
C ILE A 151 19.02 40.28 -1.36
N LEU A 152 19.23 39.87 -0.10
CA LEU A 152 19.64 40.79 0.97
C LEU A 152 21.04 41.38 0.78
N LEU A 153 21.95 40.66 0.12
CA LEU A 153 23.33 41.10 -0.09
C LEU A 153 23.55 41.78 -1.45
N LEU A 154 22.50 41.93 -2.26
CA LEU A 154 22.61 42.47 -3.62
C LEU A 154 23.08 43.93 -3.63
N CYS A 155 22.61 44.73 -2.67
CA CYS A 155 23.02 46.13 -2.48
C CYS A 155 23.32 46.43 -1.01
N ARG A 156 24.22 47.38 -0.77
CA ARG A 156 24.56 47.90 0.56
C ARG A 156 24.45 49.43 0.55
N PRO A 157 23.54 50.04 1.32
CA PRO A 157 22.50 49.43 2.16
C PRO A 157 21.39 48.75 1.32
N VAL A 158 20.61 47.86 1.95
CA VAL A 158 19.52 47.09 1.28
C VAL A 158 18.48 48.00 0.62
N GLU A 159 18.30 49.21 1.16
CA GLU A 159 17.42 50.26 0.64
C GLU A 159 17.75 50.71 -0.78
N ALA A 160 19.03 50.61 -1.16
CA ALA A 160 19.50 50.95 -2.51
C ALA A 160 18.95 49.98 -3.59
N ASN A 161 18.32 48.87 -3.19
CA ASN A 161 17.73 47.91 -4.13
C ASN A 161 16.42 48.39 -4.76
N TRP A 162 15.65 49.25 -4.09
CA TRP A 162 14.42 49.86 -4.64
C TRP A 162 14.51 51.36 -4.82
N ASP A 163 15.45 52.02 -4.13
CA ASP A 163 15.72 53.44 -4.29
C ASP A 163 17.09 53.68 -4.95
N SER A 164 17.06 53.79 -6.27
CA SER A 164 18.26 54.01 -7.08
C SER A 164 18.90 55.39 -6.87
N SER A 165 18.21 56.34 -6.24
CA SER A 165 18.76 57.66 -5.92
C SER A 165 19.93 57.56 -4.93
N ILE A 166 19.91 56.57 -4.03
CA ILE A 166 20.96 56.33 -3.03
C ILE A 166 22.28 55.93 -3.69
N VAL A 167 22.20 55.16 -4.78
CA VAL A 167 23.36 54.75 -5.60
C VAL A 167 23.88 55.94 -6.41
N LEU A 168 22.98 56.73 -7.02
CA LEU A 168 23.36 57.95 -7.75
C LEU A 168 24.02 59.00 -6.84
N GLU A 169 23.61 59.08 -5.58
CA GLU A 169 24.19 59.96 -4.56
C GLU A 169 25.53 59.43 -3.98
N GLY A 170 25.99 58.24 -4.41
CA GLY A 170 27.24 57.63 -3.97
C GLY A 170 27.21 57.10 -2.53
N ARG A 171 26.02 56.95 -1.92
CA ARG A 171 25.84 56.44 -0.55
C ARG A 171 25.58 54.94 -0.47
N GLY A 172 25.52 54.25 -1.61
CA GLY A 172 25.32 52.81 -1.69
C GLY A 172 26.03 52.16 -2.86
N GLU A 173 26.39 50.89 -2.69
CA GLU A 173 26.99 50.05 -3.72
C GLU A 173 26.10 48.84 -3.99
N CYS A 174 25.86 48.53 -5.26
CA CYS A 174 25.14 47.35 -5.71
C CYS A 174 26.07 46.42 -6.49
N SER A 175 25.88 45.11 -6.31
CA SER A 175 26.56 44.07 -7.08
C SER A 175 26.26 44.23 -8.58
N PRO A 176 27.18 43.88 -9.48
CA PRO A 176 26.94 43.99 -10.92
C PRO A 176 25.71 43.18 -11.35
N VAL A 177 25.01 43.68 -12.37
CA VAL A 177 23.78 43.07 -12.94
C VAL A 177 24.01 41.61 -13.32
N SER A 178 25.22 41.25 -13.76
CA SER A 178 25.61 39.86 -14.06
C SER A 178 25.48 38.90 -12.87
N SER A 179 25.78 39.34 -11.64
CA SER A 179 25.62 38.55 -10.42
C SER A 179 24.14 38.35 -10.07
N MET A 180 23.32 39.37 -10.26
CA MET A 180 21.86 39.29 -10.05
C MET A 180 21.21 38.32 -11.04
N LEU A 181 21.62 38.37 -12.31
CA LEU A 181 21.17 37.44 -13.33
C LEU A 181 21.62 36.01 -13.03
N ALA A 182 22.90 35.82 -12.67
CA ALA A 182 23.41 34.50 -12.32
C ALA A 182 22.64 33.87 -11.16
N LEU A 183 22.34 34.66 -10.11
CA LEU A 183 21.50 34.21 -8.98
C LEU A 183 20.08 33.86 -9.44
N SER A 184 19.47 34.70 -10.27
CA SER A 184 18.10 34.52 -10.77
C SER A 184 17.96 33.30 -11.69
N TYR A 185 18.91 33.08 -12.60
CA TYR A 185 18.96 31.90 -13.47
C TYR A 185 19.20 30.62 -12.65
N THR A 186 20.14 30.63 -11.70
CA THR A 186 20.41 29.47 -10.83
C THR A 186 19.19 29.08 -10.01
N SER A 187 18.50 30.08 -9.44
CA SER A 187 17.25 29.88 -8.69
C SER A 187 16.14 29.34 -9.59
N THR A 188 16.02 29.86 -10.82
CA THR A 188 15.00 29.43 -11.80
C THR A 188 15.21 27.98 -12.22
N VAL A 189 16.43 27.59 -12.59
CA VAL A 189 16.76 26.20 -12.95
C VAL A 189 16.48 25.25 -11.79
N SER A 190 16.87 25.64 -10.58
CA SER A 190 16.64 24.84 -9.38
C SER A 190 15.15 24.70 -9.07
N THR A 191 14.35 25.74 -9.31
CA THR A 191 12.89 25.71 -9.15
C THR A 191 12.25 24.72 -10.13
N ILE A 192 12.62 24.77 -11.42
CA ILE A 192 12.14 23.83 -12.44
C ILE A 192 12.51 22.39 -12.08
N VAL A 193 13.76 22.14 -11.71
CA VAL A 193 14.24 20.79 -11.34
C VAL A 193 13.48 20.27 -10.11
N THR A 194 13.28 21.11 -9.10
CA THR A 194 12.58 20.71 -7.87
C THR A 194 11.09 20.50 -8.10
N ASP A 195 10.43 21.25 -8.98
CA ASP A 195 9.02 21.06 -9.33
C ASP A 195 8.78 19.75 -10.07
N LEU A 196 9.60 19.48 -11.10
CA LEU A 196 9.54 18.22 -11.84
C LEU A 196 9.82 17.04 -10.90
N ALA A 197 10.81 17.16 -10.01
CA ALA A 197 11.11 16.11 -9.04
C ALA A 197 9.96 15.88 -8.06
N CYS A 198 9.36 16.94 -7.51
CA CYS A 198 8.18 16.86 -6.65
C CYS A 198 6.97 16.20 -7.32
N ALA A 199 6.84 16.31 -8.65
CA ALA A 199 5.77 15.68 -9.41
C ALA A 199 6.07 14.21 -9.77
N VAL A 200 7.29 13.94 -10.21
CA VAL A 200 7.72 12.62 -10.71
C VAL A 200 7.91 11.63 -9.56
N LEU A 201 8.48 12.04 -8.43
CA LEU A 201 8.74 11.15 -7.29
C LEU A 201 7.48 10.43 -6.78
N PRO A 202 6.36 11.12 -6.47
CA PRO A 202 5.12 10.43 -6.07
C PRO A 202 4.50 9.63 -7.23
N ALA A 203 4.67 10.06 -8.48
CA ALA A 203 4.20 9.30 -9.64
C ALA A 203 4.92 7.96 -9.80
N ILE A 204 6.24 7.90 -9.57
CA ILE A 204 7.02 6.67 -9.60
C ILE A 204 6.53 5.69 -8.52
N ILE A 205 6.27 6.17 -7.30
CA ILE A 205 5.71 5.33 -6.22
C ILE A 205 4.41 4.68 -6.69
N LEU A 206 3.54 5.50 -7.29
CA LEU A 206 2.20 5.09 -7.64
C LEU A 206 2.16 4.20 -8.90
N TRP A 207 3.13 4.30 -9.79
CA TRP A 207 3.21 3.47 -11.00
C TRP A 207 3.68 2.04 -10.71
N GLN A 208 4.50 1.83 -9.69
CA GLN A 208 4.94 0.48 -9.32
C GLN A 208 3.87 -0.34 -8.57
N THR A 209 2.73 0.25 -8.24
CA THR A 209 1.61 -0.42 -7.57
C THR A 209 0.42 -0.57 -8.52
N GLN A 210 -0.30 -1.71 -8.47
CA GLN A 210 -1.47 -1.97 -9.31
C GLN A 210 -2.63 -1.02 -8.93
N MET A 211 -2.72 0.12 -9.62
CA MET A 211 -3.61 1.23 -9.27
C MET A 211 -5.02 1.08 -9.85
N LYS A 212 -6.03 1.18 -8.99
CA LYS A 212 -7.43 1.41 -9.40
C LYS A 212 -7.54 2.76 -10.14
N LEU A 213 -8.45 2.85 -11.12
CA LEU A 213 -8.72 4.03 -11.96
C LEU A 213 -8.71 5.39 -11.22
N PRO A 214 -9.35 5.58 -10.05
CA PRO A 214 -9.32 6.86 -9.34
C PRO A 214 -7.93 7.32 -8.92
N THR A 215 -7.01 6.39 -8.61
CA THR A 215 -5.63 6.77 -8.28
C THR A 215 -4.83 7.11 -9.53
N LYS A 216 -5.10 6.42 -10.65
CA LYS A 216 -4.49 6.74 -11.95
C LYS A 216 -4.84 8.17 -12.40
N ILE A 217 -6.09 8.58 -12.19
CA ILE A 217 -6.56 9.95 -12.44
C ILE A 217 -5.83 10.95 -11.53
N MET A 218 -5.67 10.65 -10.24
CA MET A 218 -4.95 11.53 -9.31
C MET A 218 -3.47 11.69 -9.68
N VAL A 219 -2.79 10.61 -10.05
CA VAL A 219 -1.40 10.65 -10.54
C VAL A 219 -1.30 11.55 -11.76
N SER A 220 -2.24 11.43 -12.69
CA SER A 220 -2.31 12.31 -13.86
C SER A 220 -2.43 13.78 -13.44
N PHE A 221 -3.31 14.11 -12.49
CA PHE A 221 -3.46 15.49 -12.01
C PHE A 221 -2.21 16.02 -11.32
N VAL A 222 -1.57 15.25 -10.43
CA VAL A 222 -0.33 15.67 -9.75
C VAL A 222 0.79 15.93 -10.76
N LEU A 223 0.93 15.04 -11.76
CA LEU A 223 1.91 15.21 -12.83
C LEU A 223 1.59 16.44 -13.70
N SER A 224 0.32 16.67 -14.03
CA SER A 224 -0.13 17.84 -14.78
C SER A 224 0.16 19.15 -14.03
N PHE A 225 -0.09 19.21 -12.72
CA PHE A 225 0.19 20.41 -11.93
C PHE A 225 1.69 20.69 -11.79
N GLY A 226 2.52 19.66 -11.62
CA GLY A 226 3.97 19.82 -11.60
C GLY A 226 4.58 20.27 -12.93
N SER A 227 4.04 19.75 -14.04
CA SER A 227 4.40 20.21 -15.38
C SER A 227 3.99 21.67 -15.59
N PHE A 228 2.77 22.03 -15.18
CA PHE A 228 2.27 23.39 -15.32
C PHE A 228 3.07 24.40 -14.48
N ALA A 229 3.46 24.05 -13.25
CA ALA A 229 4.33 24.88 -12.41
C ALA A 229 5.72 25.09 -13.07
N SER A 230 6.26 24.07 -13.73
CA SER A 230 7.51 24.19 -14.47
C SER A 230 7.37 25.12 -15.69
N VAL A 231 6.24 25.03 -16.40
CA VAL A 231 5.92 25.87 -17.55
C VAL A 231 5.73 27.33 -17.12
N SER A 232 5.06 27.62 -16.00
CA SER A 232 4.95 29.00 -15.50
C SER A 232 6.32 29.62 -15.20
N THR A 233 7.24 28.82 -14.66
CA THR A 233 8.61 29.26 -14.37
C THR A 233 9.42 29.50 -15.65
N MET A 234 9.23 28.68 -16.69
CA MET A 234 9.81 28.92 -18.01
C MET A 234 9.29 30.20 -18.66
N ILE A 235 7.97 30.47 -18.59
CA ILE A 235 7.36 31.66 -19.17
C ILE A 235 7.90 32.95 -18.52
N ARG A 236 8.22 32.90 -17.22
CA ARG A 236 8.81 34.03 -16.48
C ARG A 236 10.28 34.31 -16.85
N THR A 237 11.03 33.30 -17.26
CA THR A 237 12.50 33.39 -17.49
C THR A 237 12.92 34.53 -18.44
N PRO A 238 12.29 34.76 -19.61
CA PRO A 238 12.67 35.85 -20.51
C PRO A 238 12.47 37.25 -19.93
N TYR A 239 11.56 37.43 -18.96
CA TYR A 239 11.36 38.72 -18.31
C TYR A 239 12.49 39.09 -17.35
N ILE A 240 13.30 38.11 -16.91
CA ILE A 240 14.50 38.36 -16.10
C ILE A 240 15.55 39.13 -16.92
N ASP A 241 15.59 38.94 -18.23
CA ASP A 241 16.56 39.63 -19.08
C ASP A 241 16.25 41.13 -19.23
N HIS A 242 15.02 41.57 -18.96
CA HIS A 242 14.64 42.99 -19.01
C HIS A 242 15.30 43.82 -17.90
N TYR A 243 15.88 43.17 -16.87
CA TYR A 243 16.77 43.86 -15.93
C TYR A 243 18.03 44.44 -16.60
N ASN A 244 18.43 43.95 -17.79
CA ASN A 244 19.51 44.53 -18.57
C ASN A 244 19.11 45.81 -19.33
N HIS A 245 17.81 46.11 -19.42
CA HIS A 245 17.26 47.24 -20.16
C HIS A 245 16.33 48.09 -19.25
N PRO A 246 16.86 48.71 -18.17
CA PRO A 246 16.04 49.41 -17.17
C PRO A 246 15.28 50.63 -17.73
N LEU A 247 15.66 51.13 -18.91
CA LEU A 247 15.01 52.27 -19.56
C LEU A 247 13.76 51.86 -20.39
N ASP A 248 13.56 50.56 -20.64
CA ASP A 248 12.51 50.05 -21.53
C ASP A 248 11.37 49.43 -20.70
N ASP A 249 10.50 50.28 -20.14
CA ASP A 249 9.29 49.89 -19.41
C ASP A 249 9.51 48.79 -18.33
N LEU A 250 10.57 48.92 -17.54
CA LEU A 250 11.02 47.93 -16.55
C LEU A 250 9.89 47.45 -15.62
N ALA A 251 9.09 48.37 -15.06
CA ALA A 251 7.99 48.04 -14.15
C ALA A 251 6.84 47.26 -14.84
N PHE A 252 6.63 47.50 -16.14
CA PHE A 252 5.64 46.80 -16.96
C PHE A 252 6.07 45.35 -17.22
N HIS A 253 7.32 45.15 -17.65
CA HIS A 253 7.84 43.83 -18.00
C HIS A 253 8.03 42.94 -16.76
N ILE A 254 8.56 43.50 -15.67
CA ILE A 254 8.81 42.76 -14.44
C ILE A 254 7.53 42.34 -13.72
N ALA A 255 6.40 43.04 -13.91
CA ALA A 255 5.12 42.66 -13.32
C ALA A 255 4.62 41.26 -13.74
N ASN A 256 5.11 40.74 -14.88
CA ASN A 256 4.84 39.36 -15.29
C ASN A 256 5.50 38.33 -14.36
N ILE A 257 6.61 38.69 -13.70
CA ILE A 257 7.33 37.80 -12.77
C ILE A 257 6.42 37.42 -11.59
N PRO A 258 5.86 38.35 -10.78
CA PRO A 258 4.96 38.00 -9.69
C PRO A 258 3.64 37.41 -10.20
N LEU A 259 3.16 37.80 -11.39
CA LEU A 259 1.95 37.24 -11.97
C LEU A 259 2.05 35.72 -12.16
N TRP A 260 3.11 35.25 -12.84
CA TRP A 260 3.32 33.82 -13.06
C TRP A 260 3.72 33.06 -11.79
N SER A 261 4.44 33.73 -10.88
CA SER A 261 4.87 33.15 -9.61
C SER A 261 3.70 32.95 -8.62
N ASN A 262 2.70 33.83 -8.65
CA ASN A 262 1.48 33.67 -7.86
C ASN A 262 0.62 32.50 -8.36
N ILE A 263 0.61 32.25 -9.68
CA ILE A 263 -0.02 31.07 -10.27
C ILE A 263 0.72 29.79 -9.83
N GLU A 264 2.06 29.81 -9.91
CA GLU A 264 2.92 28.69 -9.50
C GLU A 264 2.67 28.28 -8.04
N THR A 265 2.71 29.25 -7.12
CA THR A 265 2.48 29.02 -5.68
C THR A 265 1.06 28.54 -5.39
N ALA A 266 0.04 29.13 -6.03
CA ALA A 266 -1.34 28.68 -5.89
C ALA A 266 -1.51 27.21 -6.32
N ILE A 267 -0.91 26.83 -7.44
CA ILE A 267 -0.89 25.44 -7.92
C ILE A 267 -0.12 24.53 -6.97
N GLY A 268 0.98 25.01 -6.40
CA GLY A 268 1.74 24.30 -5.36
C GLY A 268 0.88 23.91 -4.15
N PHE A 269 0.06 24.82 -3.64
CA PHE A 269 -0.89 24.53 -2.56
C PHE A 269 -1.96 23.51 -2.96
N ILE A 270 -2.49 23.61 -4.18
CA ILE A 270 -3.47 22.67 -4.71
C ILE A 270 -2.86 21.28 -4.82
N ALA A 271 -1.72 21.17 -5.51
CA ALA A 271 -1.01 19.92 -5.76
C ALA A 271 -0.59 19.24 -4.45
N GLY A 272 -0.04 20.00 -3.49
CA GLY A 272 0.33 19.50 -2.18
C GLY A 272 -0.86 19.01 -1.36
N SER A 273 -2.06 19.54 -1.63
CA SER A 273 -3.31 19.19 -0.93
C SER A 273 -4.06 17.99 -1.50
N LEU A 274 -3.81 17.62 -2.76
CA LEU A 274 -4.49 16.49 -3.44
C LEU A 274 -4.45 15.16 -2.67
N PRO A 275 -3.32 14.72 -2.07
CA PRO A 275 -3.27 13.45 -1.35
C PRO A 275 -4.24 13.38 -0.16
N ALA A 276 -4.48 14.51 0.52
CA ALA A 276 -5.45 14.59 1.62
C ALA A 276 -6.89 14.64 1.12
N LEU A 277 -7.16 15.39 0.05
CA LEU A 277 -8.49 15.53 -0.55
C LEU A 277 -9.06 14.18 -1.04
N ARG A 278 -8.19 13.26 -1.51
CA ARG A 278 -8.58 11.91 -1.94
C ARG A 278 -9.35 11.14 -0.88
N GLN A 279 -8.92 11.23 0.39
CA GLN A 279 -9.55 10.49 1.50
C GLN A 279 -11.04 10.85 1.63
N PHE A 280 -11.40 12.10 1.34
CA PHE A 280 -12.78 12.60 1.43
C PHE A 280 -13.65 12.16 0.24
N PHE A 281 -13.14 12.27 -0.99
CA PHE A 281 -13.91 11.89 -2.19
C PHE A 281 -14.15 10.38 -2.29
N MET A 282 -13.24 9.54 -1.78
CA MET A 282 -13.45 8.10 -1.77
C MET A 282 -14.39 7.63 -0.65
N HIS A 283 -14.40 8.32 0.50
CA HIS A 283 -15.29 7.97 1.62
C HIS A 283 -16.77 8.33 1.35
N ARG A 284 -17.04 9.33 0.51
CA ARG A 284 -18.41 9.77 0.15
C ARG A 284 -19.10 8.89 -0.91
N ARG A 285 -18.38 7.94 -1.51
CA ARG A 285 -18.89 7.01 -2.55
C ARG A 285 -19.23 5.61 -2.04
N SER A 286 -19.12 5.35 -0.73
CA SER A 286 -19.73 4.16 -0.12
C SER A 286 -21.21 4.45 0.13
N PRO A 287 -22.16 3.63 -0.38
CA PRO A 287 -23.58 3.78 -0.04
C PRO A 287 -23.73 3.62 1.47
N ARG A 288 -24.29 4.63 2.14
CA ARG A 288 -24.70 4.50 3.54
C ARG A 288 -25.71 3.34 3.64
N PRO A 289 -25.51 2.37 4.54
CA PRO A 289 -26.62 1.51 4.95
C PRO A 289 -27.61 2.40 5.70
N THR A 290 -28.78 2.60 5.13
CA THR A 290 -29.95 3.15 5.82
C THR A 290 -30.27 2.25 7.00
N THR A 291 -30.00 2.72 8.21
CA THR A 291 -30.46 2.11 9.46
C THR A 291 -31.84 2.69 9.76
N LEU A 292 -32.87 1.84 9.79
CA LEU A 292 -34.15 2.12 10.41
C LEU A 292 -34.40 1.01 11.45
N GLY A 293 -34.63 1.39 12.70
CA GLY A 293 -35.03 0.47 13.77
C GLY A 293 -34.24 0.63 15.07
N GLN A 294 -34.65 1.62 15.87
CA GLN A 294 -34.30 1.79 17.29
C GLN A 294 -34.69 0.56 18.13
N THR A 295 -33.97 0.29 19.22
CA THR A 295 -34.39 0.73 20.57
C THR A 295 -33.32 0.45 21.63
N ASP A 296 -33.29 1.39 22.57
CA ASP A 296 -32.28 1.66 23.59
C ASP A 296 -32.29 0.69 24.78
N ALA A 297 -31.10 0.45 25.34
CA ALA A 297 -30.90 0.27 26.79
C ALA A 297 -29.43 0.58 27.18
N SER A 298 -29.23 1.86 27.47
CA SER A 298 -28.33 2.51 28.43
C SER A 298 -27.15 1.80 29.15
N HIS A 299 -26.05 2.57 29.20
CA HIS A 299 -25.02 2.74 30.25
C HIS A 299 -23.82 1.79 30.35
N GLY A 300 -22.63 2.32 30.01
CA GLY A 300 -21.41 2.09 30.81
C GLY A 300 -20.08 1.93 30.05
N LEU A 301 -19.27 3.00 30.06
CA LEU A 301 -17.79 3.03 30.04
C LEU A 301 -17.01 2.78 28.71
N HIS A 302 -16.38 3.86 28.22
CA HIS A 302 -15.26 3.90 27.26
C HIS A 302 -13.95 3.40 27.91
N PRO A 303 -12.90 2.93 27.16
CA PRO A 303 -12.37 3.58 25.96
C PRO A 303 -11.82 2.66 24.84
N GLY A 304 -11.66 3.22 23.63
CA GLY A 304 -10.74 2.67 22.63
C GLY A 304 -11.34 2.39 21.25
N SER A 305 -11.66 3.42 20.48
CA SER A 305 -11.85 3.25 19.03
C SER A 305 -10.49 3.16 18.35
N VAL A 306 -9.96 1.95 18.19
CA VAL A 306 -8.84 1.67 17.28
C VAL A 306 -9.37 1.88 15.87
N GLY A 307 -8.91 2.96 15.23
CA GLY A 307 -9.22 3.28 13.85
C GLY A 307 -8.65 2.20 12.92
N LEU A 308 -9.54 1.63 12.11
CA LEU A 308 -9.24 0.76 10.99
C LEU A 308 -8.36 1.53 9.98
N VAL A 309 -7.06 1.22 9.96
CA VAL A 309 -6.10 1.76 9.00
C VAL A 309 -5.97 0.75 7.86
N THR A 310 -6.52 1.11 6.70
CA THR A 310 -6.36 0.34 5.46
C THR A 310 -4.95 0.57 4.89
N ILE A 311 -4.07 -0.42 5.01
CA ILE A 311 -2.75 -0.44 4.33
C ILE A 311 -2.62 -1.77 3.57
N GLY A 312 -2.93 -1.74 2.27
CA GLY A 312 -2.12 -2.44 1.27
C GLY A 312 -0.98 -1.47 0.91
N GLY A 313 0.24 -1.87 0.61
CA GLY A 313 0.73 -3.12 0.04
C GLY A 313 1.70 -2.70 -1.05
N SER A 314 2.99 -3.03 -0.90
CA SER A 314 3.98 -2.95 -1.97
C SER A 314 5.03 -4.03 -1.73
N GLY A 315 4.91 -5.11 -2.51
CA GLY A 315 5.95 -6.10 -2.69
C GLY A 315 7.13 -5.52 -3.48
N VAL A 316 8.30 -5.97 -3.09
CA VAL A 316 9.52 -6.01 -3.88
C VAL A 316 9.50 -7.34 -4.64
N THR A 317 9.71 -7.33 -5.96
CA THR A 317 10.53 -8.40 -6.57
C THR A 317 11.39 -7.88 -7.71
N SER A 318 12.64 -8.32 -7.59
CA SER A 318 13.78 -8.17 -8.48
C SER A 318 13.58 -8.92 -9.80
N LYS A 319 14.10 -8.34 -10.89
CA LYS A 319 14.23 -9.00 -12.19
C LYS A 319 15.53 -9.81 -12.24
N SER A 320 15.41 -11.09 -12.58
CA SER A 320 16.48 -11.86 -13.24
C SER A 320 16.14 -12.03 -14.72
N LYS A 321 17.15 -11.85 -15.58
CA LYS A 321 17.06 -11.84 -17.05
C LYS A 321 16.79 -13.23 -17.60
N ILE A 322 15.86 -13.35 -18.56
CA ILE A 322 15.81 -14.48 -19.50
C ILE A 322 15.79 -13.94 -20.93
N ARG A 323 16.64 -14.56 -21.74
CA ARG A 323 17.02 -14.26 -23.13
C ARG A 323 16.05 -14.95 -24.10
N LYS A 324 15.81 -14.30 -25.25
CA LYS A 324 15.01 -14.78 -26.39
C LYS A 324 15.31 -16.23 -26.83
N GLY A 325 14.26 -16.94 -27.21
CA GLY A 325 14.23 -18.09 -28.14
C GLY A 325 12.76 -18.47 -28.39
N THR A 326 12.19 -18.05 -29.53
CA THR A 326 11.88 -18.85 -30.74
C THR A 326 10.48 -19.47 -30.72
N ASN A 327 9.76 -19.22 -31.81
CA ASN A 327 8.40 -19.62 -32.16
C ASN A 327 8.13 -21.12 -31.96
N TYR A 328 6.87 -21.46 -31.66
CA TYR A 328 6.21 -22.58 -32.31
C TYR A 328 4.70 -22.32 -32.41
N GLU A 329 4.16 -22.70 -33.55
CA GLU A 329 2.80 -22.45 -34.05
C GLU A 329 1.75 -23.32 -33.37
N ASP A 330 0.52 -22.82 -33.46
CA ASP A 330 -0.75 -23.46 -33.10
C ASP A 330 -0.96 -24.77 -33.84
N ASP A 331 -1.55 -25.77 -33.16
CA ASP A 331 -2.33 -26.82 -33.81
C ASP A 331 -3.63 -27.07 -33.03
N GLU A 332 -4.73 -26.94 -33.76
CA GLU A 332 -6.09 -27.23 -33.34
C GLU A 332 -6.29 -28.74 -33.12
N ALA A 333 -6.98 -29.13 -32.05
CA ALA A 333 -7.66 -30.41 -32.00
C ALA A 333 -8.85 -30.42 -31.02
N GLY A 334 -10.03 -30.77 -31.54
CA GLY A 334 -10.93 -31.68 -30.86
C GLY A 334 -12.06 -31.05 -30.05
N GLN A 335 -13.15 -30.74 -30.74
CA GLN A 335 -14.48 -30.55 -30.19
C GLN A 335 -14.93 -31.82 -29.46
N GLY A 336 -15.04 -31.76 -28.13
CA GLY A 336 -15.52 -32.86 -27.28
C GLY A 336 -16.46 -32.31 -26.22
N ASP A 337 -17.66 -32.87 -26.15
CA ASP A 337 -18.71 -32.58 -25.18
C ASP A 337 -18.29 -33.12 -23.80
N TRP A 338 -18.34 -32.31 -22.73
CA TRP A 338 -17.85 -32.72 -21.40
C TRP A 338 -18.94 -32.63 -20.34
N THR A 339 -19.27 -33.78 -19.76
CA THR A 339 -20.06 -33.93 -18.55
C THR A 339 -19.21 -33.84 -17.28
N ARG A 340 -19.84 -33.40 -16.19
CA ARG A 340 -19.27 -33.27 -14.84
C ARG A 340 -18.71 -34.61 -14.34
N LEU A 341 -17.45 -34.64 -13.92
CA LEU A 341 -16.80 -35.84 -13.36
C LEU A 341 -16.86 -35.83 -11.83
N ASP A 342 -17.40 -36.92 -11.29
CA ASP A 342 -17.47 -37.23 -9.85
C ASP A 342 -16.12 -37.75 -9.32
N GLU A 343 -15.80 -37.42 -8.07
CA GLU A 343 -14.52 -37.68 -7.39
C GLU A 343 -14.25 -39.16 -7.01
N ASP A 344 -15.04 -40.11 -7.52
CA ASP A 344 -15.00 -41.52 -7.10
C ASP A 344 -14.60 -42.44 -8.27
N SER A 345 -13.29 -42.66 -8.49
CA SER A 345 -12.84 -43.90 -9.15
C SER A 345 -11.49 -44.38 -8.61
N VAL A 346 -11.53 -45.54 -7.96
CA VAL A 346 -10.39 -46.26 -7.39
C VAL A 346 -9.84 -47.23 -8.45
N SER A 347 -8.52 -47.25 -8.64
CA SER A 347 -7.86 -48.28 -9.46
C SER A 347 -6.95 -49.15 -8.58
N GLU A 348 -7.30 -50.43 -8.47
CA GLU A 348 -6.50 -51.49 -7.85
C GLU A 348 -5.32 -51.91 -8.74
N LYS A 349 -4.14 -52.11 -8.14
CA LYS A 349 -3.37 -53.37 -8.14
C LYS A 349 -1.98 -53.18 -7.53
N GLY A 350 -1.65 -54.06 -6.58
CA GLY A 350 -0.40 -54.04 -5.83
C GLY A 350 0.78 -54.78 -6.49
N SER A 351 1.94 -54.66 -5.85
CA SER A 351 2.91 -55.74 -5.67
C SER A 351 3.99 -55.29 -4.66
N THR A 352 4.32 -56.20 -3.74
CA THR A 352 5.23 -56.08 -2.61
C THR A 352 6.66 -56.49 -2.99
N ALA A 353 7.65 -55.60 -2.82
CA ALA A 353 9.06 -55.94 -2.52
C ALA A 353 9.84 -54.67 -2.12
N PRO A 354 10.75 -54.72 -1.13
CA PRO A 354 11.50 -53.54 -0.70
C PRO A 354 12.73 -53.37 -1.60
N VAL A 355 12.85 -52.27 -2.34
CA VAL A 355 14.06 -51.96 -3.11
C VAL A 355 14.51 -50.54 -2.84
N ARG A 356 15.80 -50.41 -2.50
CA ARG A 356 16.52 -49.18 -2.17
C ARG A 356 16.32 -48.10 -3.25
N GLY A 357 15.41 -47.16 -3.02
CA GLY A 357 15.27 -45.93 -3.79
C GLY A 357 16.27 -44.85 -3.36
N ILE A 358 16.83 -44.13 -4.33
CA ILE A 358 17.71 -42.98 -4.09
C ILE A 358 16.84 -41.83 -3.56
N ARG A 359 16.98 -41.53 -2.27
CA ARG A 359 16.40 -40.35 -1.61
C ARG A 359 17.16 -39.11 -2.07
N LYS A 360 16.53 -38.24 -2.86
CA LYS A 360 17.05 -36.90 -3.14
C LYS A 360 16.22 -35.88 -2.36
N ASP A 361 16.61 -35.66 -1.10
CA ASP A 361 16.09 -34.56 -0.31
C ASP A 361 16.65 -33.25 -0.90
N MET A 362 15.79 -32.40 -1.44
CA MET A 362 16.19 -31.10 -1.97
C MET A 362 15.67 -30.02 -1.02
N THR A 363 16.42 -29.76 0.05
CA THR A 363 16.18 -28.66 0.98
C THR A 363 16.76 -27.36 0.43
N PHE A 364 15.90 -26.37 0.21
CA PHE A 364 16.34 -24.99 -0.07
C PHE A 364 16.75 -24.33 1.25
N GLU A 365 18.04 -24.13 1.48
CA GLU A 365 18.54 -23.29 2.58
C GLU A 365 18.30 -21.81 2.25
N VAL A 366 17.39 -21.18 2.97
CA VAL A 366 17.28 -19.72 3.02
C VAL A 366 18.24 -19.22 4.10
N SER A 367 19.38 -18.65 3.68
CA SER A 367 20.37 -18.08 4.58
C SER A 367 19.82 -16.84 5.28
N SER A 368 19.77 -16.88 6.62
CA SER A 368 19.37 -15.75 7.47
C SER A 368 20.48 -14.69 7.57
N LEU A 369 20.09 -13.41 7.49
CA LEU A 369 20.94 -12.26 7.87
C LEU A 369 21.39 -12.37 9.35
N PRO A 370 22.55 -11.79 9.72
CA PRO A 370 23.17 -12.02 11.02
C PRO A 370 22.58 -11.10 12.10
N GLY A 371 22.14 -11.69 13.22
CA GLY A 371 21.99 -10.95 14.48
C GLY A 371 20.87 -11.37 15.45
N GLN A 372 20.96 -12.56 16.08
CA GLN A 372 20.51 -12.76 17.47
C GLN A 372 21.05 -14.11 18.00
N LYS A 373 21.63 -14.13 19.21
CA LYS A 373 22.34 -15.29 19.78
C LYS A 373 21.42 -16.23 20.58
N ASN A 374 21.67 -17.53 20.36
CA ASN A 374 21.54 -18.69 21.26
C ASN A 374 20.18 -19.39 21.40
N GLY A 375 19.84 -20.16 20.35
CA GLY A 375 18.73 -21.11 20.25
C GLY A 375 18.07 -20.98 18.87
N ARG A 376 18.57 -21.67 17.83
CA ARG A 376 17.98 -21.58 16.48
C ARG A 376 16.61 -22.27 16.50
N SER A 377 15.55 -21.48 16.53
CA SER A 377 14.19 -21.93 16.20
C SER A 377 14.18 -22.37 14.73
N THR A 378 14.06 -23.67 14.48
CA THR A 378 14.06 -24.28 13.16
C THR A 378 12.69 -24.83 12.82
N PRO A 379 12.25 -24.69 11.56
CA PRO A 379 11.05 -25.36 11.07
C PRO A 379 11.23 -26.88 11.17
N ARG A 380 10.17 -27.54 11.64
CA ARG A 380 10.06 -29.00 11.79
C ARG A 380 8.73 -29.47 11.22
N THR A 381 8.73 -30.71 10.74
CA THR A 381 7.52 -31.37 10.28
C THR A 381 7.55 -32.79 10.77
N ILE A 382 6.46 -33.20 11.40
CA ILE A 382 6.17 -34.61 11.70
C ILE A 382 5.01 -35.05 10.81
N TRP A 383 4.97 -36.31 10.42
CA TRP A 383 3.91 -36.83 9.57
C TRP A 383 3.65 -38.29 9.86
N ARG A 384 2.43 -38.72 9.55
CA ARG A 384 2.02 -40.12 9.55
C ARG A 384 1.11 -40.35 8.36
N THR A 385 1.27 -41.51 7.75
CA THR A 385 0.45 -41.97 6.65
C THR A 385 -0.32 -43.19 7.12
N PHE A 386 -1.62 -43.22 6.85
CA PHE A 386 -2.46 -44.38 7.09
C PHE A 386 -2.13 -45.48 6.09
N ASP A 387 -2.31 -46.73 6.52
CA ASP A 387 -2.31 -47.83 5.58
C ASP A 387 -3.52 -47.71 4.62
N THR A 388 -3.44 -48.40 3.49
CA THR A 388 -4.49 -48.35 2.47
C THR A 388 -5.82 -48.86 3.03
N ASP A 389 -5.78 -49.91 3.85
CA ASP A 389 -6.96 -50.50 4.47
C ASP A 389 -7.59 -49.55 5.51
N GLU A 390 -6.76 -48.87 6.31
CA GLU A 390 -7.22 -47.86 7.27
C GLU A 390 -7.88 -46.67 6.55
N SER A 391 -7.24 -46.16 5.50
CA SER A 391 -7.75 -45.05 4.68
C SER A 391 -9.10 -45.38 4.05
N GLN A 392 -9.25 -46.61 3.55
CA GLN A 392 -10.50 -47.11 2.98
C GLN A 392 -11.58 -47.32 4.06
N ALA A 393 -11.22 -47.86 5.22
CA ALA A 393 -12.13 -48.05 6.34
C ALA A 393 -12.71 -46.71 6.83
N ILE A 394 -11.85 -45.69 7.01
CA ILE A 394 -12.28 -44.32 7.36
C ILE A 394 -13.21 -43.75 6.29
N SER A 395 -12.84 -43.84 5.02
CA SER A 395 -13.65 -43.34 3.91
C SER A 395 -15.03 -44.01 3.84
N LYS A 396 -15.09 -45.33 4.08
CA LYS A 396 -16.34 -46.10 4.14
C LYS A 396 -17.19 -45.72 5.36
N ALA A 397 -16.57 -45.51 6.51
CA ALA A 397 -17.23 -45.06 7.72
C ALA A 397 -17.87 -43.67 7.54
N ILE A 398 -17.17 -42.73 6.90
CA ILE A 398 -17.70 -41.41 6.56
C ILE A 398 -18.94 -41.53 5.66
N LYS A 399 -18.84 -42.28 4.57
CA LYS A 399 -19.96 -42.45 3.62
C LYS A 399 -21.19 -43.12 4.27
N SER A 400 -20.97 -44.09 5.15
CA SER A 400 -22.06 -44.82 5.83
C SER A 400 -22.71 -44.05 6.97
N GLN A 401 -21.94 -43.29 7.75
CA GLN A 401 -22.44 -42.63 8.95
C GLN A 401 -22.85 -41.16 8.73
N LEU A 402 -22.10 -40.42 7.91
CA LEU A 402 -22.35 -38.99 7.65
C LEU A 402 -23.07 -38.77 6.31
N GLY A 403 -22.84 -39.68 5.35
CA GLY A 403 -23.45 -39.66 4.03
C GLY A 403 -22.47 -39.30 2.91
N PRO A 404 -22.91 -39.36 1.64
CA PRO A 404 -22.03 -39.30 0.48
C PRO A 404 -21.40 -37.93 0.23
N GLN A 405 -21.94 -36.87 0.82
CA GLN A 405 -21.44 -35.50 0.64
C GLN A 405 -20.33 -35.12 1.63
N PHE A 406 -19.95 -36.06 2.52
CA PHE A 406 -18.85 -35.87 3.46
C PHE A 406 -17.57 -36.50 2.95
N THR A 407 -16.45 -35.81 3.18
CA THR A 407 -15.11 -36.25 2.79
C THR A 407 -14.25 -36.44 4.04
N ILE A 408 -13.13 -37.13 3.87
CA ILE A 408 -12.12 -37.29 4.91
C ILE A 408 -11.56 -35.95 5.40
N THR A 409 -11.63 -34.90 4.57
CA THR A 409 -11.27 -33.52 4.93
C THR A 409 -12.15 -32.95 6.04
N HIS A 410 -13.47 -33.15 5.98
CA HIS A 410 -14.37 -32.67 7.04
C HIS A 410 -14.10 -33.40 8.36
N LEU A 411 -13.84 -34.71 8.29
CA LEU A 411 -13.52 -35.52 9.45
C LEU A 411 -12.15 -35.13 10.05
N GLY A 412 -11.12 -34.95 9.22
CA GLY A 412 -9.78 -34.55 9.65
C GLY A 412 -9.76 -33.17 10.32
N HIS A 413 -10.49 -32.20 9.77
CA HIS A 413 -10.62 -30.88 10.42
C HIS A 413 -11.38 -30.98 11.75
N ALA A 414 -12.44 -31.78 11.82
CA ALA A 414 -13.16 -32.03 13.08
C ALA A 414 -12.27 -32.72 14.12
N ALA A 415 -11.46 -33.71 13.71
CA ALA A 415 -10.52 -34.42 14.56
C ALA A 415 -9.41 -33.49 15.08
N MET A 416 -8.92 -32.55 14.26
CA MET A 416 -7.97 -31.52 14.67
C MET A 416 -8.51 -30.67 15.84
N VAL A 417 -9.79 -30.30 15.82
CA VAL A 417 -10.41 -29.51 16.89
C VAL A 417 -10.53 -30.33 18.19
N LEU A 418 -10.94 -31.59 18.12
CA LEU A 418 -10.98 -32.45 19.31
C LEU A 418 -9.59 -32.76 19.86
N ALA A 419 -8.61 -33.02 18.98
CA ALA A 419 -7.22 -33.22 19.37
C ALA A 419 -6.65 -32.00 20.11
N LEU A 420 -7.06 -30.79 19.72
CA LEU A 420 -6.65 -29.58 20.40
C LEU A 420 -7.21 -29.50 21.83
N LEU A 421 -8.48 -29.90 22.02
CA LEU A 421 -9.10 -29.95 23.34
C LEU A 421 -8.46 -31.02 24.23
N ARG A 422 -8.07 -32.17 23.66
CA ARG A 422 -7.32 -33.22 24.35
C ARG A 422 -5.96 -32.73 24.84
N VAL A 423 -5.19 -32.10 23.96
CA VAL A 423 -3.81 -31.67 24.25
C VAL A 423 -3.77 -30.37 25.07
N SER A 424 -4.84 -29.58 25.07
CA SER A 424 -4.97 -28.34 25.85
C SER A 424 -6.31 -28.27 26.60
N PRO A 425 -6.49 -29.04 27.69
CA PRO A 425 -7.76 -29.13 28.43
C PRO A 425 -8.27 -27.79 28.96
N SER A 426 -7.35 -26.87 29.31
CA SER A 426 -7.69 -25.52 29.79
C SER A 426 -8.47 -24.67 28.77
N LEU A 427 -8.46 -25.02 27.48
CA LEU A 427 -9.32 -24.39 26.47
C LEU A 427 -10.78 -24.85 26.58
N GLY A 428 -11.01 -26.09 27.02
CA GLY A 428 -12.35 -26.64 27.26
C GLY A 428 -13.04 -26.00 28.47
N ASP A 429 -12.25 -25.58 29.45
CA ASP A 429 -12.72 -24.89 30.67
C ASP A 429 -12.81 -23.37 30.53
N ALA A 430 -12.39 -22.81 29.39
CA ALA A 430 -12.43 -21.38 29.13
C ALA A 430 -13.87 -20.85 29.06
N SER A 431 -14.05 -19.57 29.40
CA SER A 431 -15.33 -18.86 29.35
C SER A 431 -16.09 -19.12 28.04
N ASP A 432 -17.43 -19.23 28.11
CA ASP A 432 -18.32 -19.39 26.93
C ASP A 432 -18.17 -18.24 25.90
N ALA A 433 -17.41 -17.20 26.22
CA ALA A 433 -17.02 -16.13 25.32
C ALA A 433 -15.85 -16.46 24.38
N LEU A 434 -15.15 -17.60 24.53
CA LEU A 434 -14.00 -17.95 23.71
C LEU A 434 -14.45 -18.50 22.34
N PHE A 435 -14.25 -17.68 21.31
CA PHE A 435 -14.54 -18.01 19.92
C PHE A 435 -13.29 -18.54 19.21
N LEU A 436 -13.42 -19.68 18.51
CA LEU A 436 -12.36 -20.19 17.64
C LEU A 436 -12.68 -19.87 16.18
N SER A 437 -11.75 -19.22 15.49
CA SER A 437 -11.78 -19.07 14.04
C SER A 437 -10.60 -19.85 13.45
N SER A 438 -10.89 -20.91 12.70
CA SER A 438 -9.88 -21.71 12.00
C SER A 438 -9.80 -21.27 10.54
N PRO A 439 -8.72 -20.60 10.11
CA PRO A 439 -8.52 -20.26 8.72
C PRO A 439 -8.53 -21.51 7.84
N LEU A 440 -9.12 -21.38 6.65
CA LEU A 440 -9.29 -22.47 5.71
C LEU A 440 -8.82 -22.02 4.31
N PRO A 441 -7.63 -22.40 3.86
CA PRO A 441 -7.23 -22.22 2.47
C PRO A 441 -8.01 -23.20 1.58
N VAL A 442 -8.52 -22.71 0.45
CA VAL A 442 -9.26 -23.51 -0.53
C VAL A 442 -8.72 -23.27 -1.95
N ASN A 443 -8.77 -24.29 -2.80
CA ASN A 443 -8.32 -24.17 -4.19
C ASN A 443 -9.17 -23.15 -4.96
N GLY A 444 -8.55 -22.04 -5.38
CA GLY A 444 -9.22 -20.91 -6.02
C GLY A 444 -9.62 -21.16 -7.48
N ARG A 445 -9.11 -22.23 -8.11
CA ARG A 445 -9.30 -22.49 -9.55
C ARG A 445 -10.77 -22.65 -9.95
N ARG A 446 -11.61 -23.11 -9.02
CA ARG A 446 -13.07 -23.23 -9.24
C ARG A 446 -13.78 -21.91 -9.56
N TYR A 447 -13.17 -20.78 -9.23
CA TYR A 447 -13.74 -19.44 -9.47
C TYR A 447 -13.21 -18.79 -10.76
N LEU A 448 -12.38 -19.50 -11.54
CA LEU A 448 -11.87 -19.01 -12.82
C LEU A 448 -12.77 -19.47 -13.98
N SER A 449 -13.02 -18.57 -14.93
CA SER A 449 -13.77 -18.88 -16.15
C SER A 449 -12.86 -19.42 -17.26
N GLY A 450 -13.33 -20.42 -18.02
CA GLY A 450 -12.71 -20.89 -19.27
C GLY A 450 -11.63 -21.98 -19.09
N SER A 451 -11.02 -22.38 -20.21
CA SER A 451 -9.99 -23.44 -20.31
C SER A 451 -8.71 -23.18 -19.50
N ASN A 452 -8.53 -21.95 -19.01
CA ASN A 452 -7.35 -21.53 -18.26
C ASN A 452 -7.34 -21.97 -16.78
N ALA A 453 -8.41 -22.56 -16.26
CA ALA A 453 -8.49 -22.97 -14.85
C ALA A 453 -7.61 -24.20 -14.53
N SER A 454 -7.58 -25.20 -15.41
CA SER A 454 -6.82 -26.46 -15.22
C SER A 454 -5.32 -26.31 -15.47
N ILE A 455 -4.92 -25.39 -16.35
CA ILE A 455 -3.53 -25.22 -16.81
C ILE A 455 -2.78 -24.14 -15.99
N ARG A 456 -3.40 -23.58 -14.94
CA ARG A 456 -2.79 -22.50 -14.16
C ARG A 456 -1.81 -23.03 -13.11
N TYR A 457 -0.51 -22.84 -13.34
CA TYR A 457 0.55 -23.16 -12.39
C TYR A 457 0.82 -22.07 -11.33
N GLY A 458 0.45 -20.81 -11.62
CA GLY A 458 0.60 -19.71 -10.66
C GLY A 458 -0.31 -19.85 -9.43
N SER A 459 0.03 -19.15 -8.33
CA SER A 459 -0.78 -19.17 -7.11
C SER A 459 -2.24 -18.81 -7.39
N CYS A 460 -3.15 -19.66 -6.93
CA CYS A 460 -4.58 -19.51 -7.08
C CYS A 460 -5.26 -20.15 -5.86
N GLN A 461 -5.26 -19.39 -4.76
CA GLN A 461 -5.87 -19.76 -3.49
C GLN A 461 -7.03 -18.81 -3.23
N ALA A 462 -8.14 -19.36 -2.77
CA ALA A 462 -9.15 -18.61 -2.06
C ALA A 462 -9.08 -19.01 -0.58
N GLY A 463 -9.78 -18.30 0.29
CA GLY A 463 -9.72 -18.58 1.72
C GLY A 463 -11.07 -18.39 2.36
N ALA A 464 -11.35 -19.23 3.34
CA ALA A 464 -12.56 -19.30 4.13
C ALA A 464 -12.18 -19.37 5.61
N SER A 465 -13.16 -19.46 6.50
CA SER A 465 -12.93 -19.72 7.91
C SER A 465 -14.01 -20.63 8.49
N VAL A 466 -13.62 -21.54 9.38
CA VAL A 466 -14.56 -22.31 10.18
C VAL A 466 -14.60 -21.70 11.57
N GLU A 467 -15.80 -21.30 11.98
CA GLU A 467 -16.05 -20.53 13.19
C GLU A 467 -16.74 -21.38 14.25
N PHE A 468 -16.20 -21.47 15.45
CA PHE A 468 -16.76 -22.24 16.57
C PHE A 468 -17.08 -21.29 17.73
N ALA A 469 -18.37 -21.17 18.05
CA ALA A 469 -18.87 -20.19 19.02
C ALA A 469 -18.57 -20.54 20.49
N SER A 470 -18.48 -21.83 20.85
CA SER A 470 -18.10 -22.28 22.19
C SER A 470 -17.40 -23.64 22.10
N LEU A 471 -16.10 -23.66 22.39
CA LEU A 471 -15.29 -24.88 22.41
C LEU A 471 -15.68 -25.84 23.53
N ARG A 472 -16.20 -25.31 24.64
CA ARG A 472 -16.69 -26.08 25.77
C ARG A 472 -17.79 -27.06 25.38
N SER A 473 -18.65 -26.70 24.42
CA SER A 473 -19.72 -27.57 23.93
C SER A 473 -19.22 -28.83 23.21
N PHE A 474 -17.94 -28.86 22.83
CA PHE A 474 -17.28 -29.98 22.16
C PHE A 474 -16.24 -30.68 23.05
N ALA A 475 -16.02 -30.20 24.28
CA ALA A 475 -15.19 -30.89 25.25
C ALA A 475 -15.88 -32.20 25.66
N ILE A 476 -15.17 -33.32 25.53
CA ILE A 476 -15.67 -34.66 25.81
C ILE A 476 -14.81 -35.33 26.87
N ASP A 477 -15.44 -36.19 27.67
CA ASP A 477 -14.73 -37.17 28.48
C ASP A 477 -14.40 -38.38 27.57
N GLU A 478 -13.11 -38.64 27.39
CA GLU A 478 -12.59 -39.61 26.42
C GLU A 478 -12.84 -41.07 26.81
N GLY A 479 -13.30 -41.32 28.04
CA GLY A 479 -13.63 -42.66 28.52
C GLY A 479 -14.79 -43.34 27.77
N ASN A 480 -15.54 -42.61 26.93
CA ASN A 480 -16.66 -43.16 26.15
C ASN A 480 -16.46 -43.00 24.63
N PRO A 481 -16.11 -44.07 23.90
CA PRO A 481 -15.81 -44.00 22.47
C PRO A 481 -17.03 -43.60 21.61
N GLU A 482 -18.25 -43.96 22.03
CA GLU A 482 -19.46 -43.56 21.30
C GLU A 482 -19.71 -42.04 21.39
N VAL A 483 -19.45 -41.43 22.55
CA VAL A 483 -19.59 -39.98 22.74
C VAL A 483 -18.57 -39.23 21.89
N ALA A 484 -17.33 -39.74 21.82
CA ALA A 484 -16.30 -39.19 20.95
C ALA A 484 -16.72 -39.24 19.47
N ARG A 485 -17.24 -40.39 19.01
CA ARG A 485 -17.70 -40.58 17.64
C ARG A 485 -18.91 -39.70 17.28
N LEU A 486 -19.89 -39.58 18.17
CA LEU A 486 -21.05 -38.68 17.98
C LEU A 486 -20.64 -37.21 17.95
N THR A 487 -19.70 -36.81 18.80
CA THR A 487 -19.20 -35.43 18.84
C THR A 487 -18.39 -35.12 17.58
N LEU A 488 -17.55 -36.05 17.14
CA LEU A 488 -16.79 -35.93 15.90
C LEU A 488 -17.72 -35.83 14.68
N ALA A 489 -18.79 -36.61 14.63
CA ALA A 489 -19.82 -36.49 13.61
C ALA A 489 -20.48 -35.09 13.61
N ARG A 490 -20.88 -34.60 14.79
CA ARG A 490 -21.48 -33.26 14.95
C ARG A 490 -20.52 -32.15 14.49
N LEU A 491 -19.23 -32.26 14.84
CA LEU A 491 -18.21 -31.33 14.39
C LEU A 491 -18.01 -31.39 12.87
N ALA A 492 -17.98 -32.60 12.28
CA ALA A 492 -17.86 -32.76 10.83
C ALA A 492 -19.05 -32.11 10.08
N HIS A 493 -20.27 -32.22 10.61
CA HIS A 493 -21.44 -31.48 10.11
C HIS A 493 -21.23 -29.96 10.18
N HIS A 494 -20.76 -29.45 11.31
CA HIS A 494 -20.51 -28.02 11.49
C HIS A 494 -19.44 -27.49 10.52
N VAL A 495 -18.30 -28.18 10.45
CA VAL A 495 -17.20 -27.88 9.52
C VAL A 495 -17.73 -27.83 8.10
N ARG A 496 -18.43 -28.87 7.64
CA ARG A 496 -18.98 -28.92 6.28
C ARG A 496 -19.92 -27.75 5.99
N ASN A 497 -20.82 -27.42 6.92
CA ASN A 497 -21.75 -26.30 6.74
C ASN A 497 -20.99 -24.97 6.58
N SER A 498 -19.92 -24.75 7.34
CA SER A 498 -19.03 -23.59 7.16
C SER A 498 -18.31 -23.61 5.80
N TYR A 499 -17.77 -24.76 5.37
CA TYR A 499 -17.18 -24.91 4.04
C TYR A 499 -18.19 -24.52 2.94
N GLU A 500 -19.41 -25.07 2.99
CA GLU A 500 -20.45 -24.77 2.00
C GLU A 500 -20.84 -23.30 1.99
N HIS A 501 -20.97 -22.66 3.16
CA HIS A 501 -21.30 -21.25 3.27
C HIS A 501 -20.30 -20.38 2.48
N TRP A 502 -19.00 -20.61 2.68
CA TRP A 502 -17.96 -19.85 1.99
C TRP A 502 -17.78 -20.27 0.52
N LEU A 503 -17.88 -21.57 0.23
CA LEU A 503 -17.64 -22.08 -1.12
C LEU A 503 -18.75 -21.68 -2.12
N LYS A 504 -19.98 -21.42 -1.65
CA LYS A 504 -21.10 -20.91 -2.47
C LYS A 504 -20.89 -19.48 -2.96
N ASN A 505 -19.98 -18.71 -2.34
CA ASN A 505 -19.74 -17.33 -2.73
C ASN A 505 -18.86 -17.25 -3.99
N GLU A 506 -19.43 -16.77 -5.11
CA GLU A 506 -18.71 -16.63 -6.39
C GLU A 506 -17.54 -15.65 -6.33
N PHE A 507 -17.55 -14.71 -5.36
CA PHE A 507 -16.51 -13.70 -5.21
C PHE A 507 -15.37 -14.12 -4.28
N GLN A 508 -15.37 -15.36 -3.77
CA GLN A 508 -14.45 -15.79 -2.73
C GLN A 508 -12.97 -15.65 -3.12
N LEU A 509 -12.64 -15.93 -4.39
CA LEU A 509 -11.28 -15.76 -4.91
C LEU A 509 -10.81 -14.30 -4.87
N VAL A 510 -11.69 -13.37 -5.26
CA VAL A 510 -11.37 -11.93 -5.30
C VAL A 510 -11.26 -11.37 -3.88
N ILE A 511 -12.15 -11.80 -2.98
CA ILE A 511 -12.12 -11.43 -1.56
C ILE A 511 -10.82 -11.92 -0.93
N ASP A 512 -10.44 -13.17 -1.16
CA ASP A 512 -9.23 -13.73 -0.59
C ASP A 512 -7.97 -13.07 -1.16
N GLN A 513 -7.93 -12.74 -2.45
CA GLN A 513 -6.81 -12.00 -3.03
C GLN A 513 -6.63 -10.64 -2.34
N ALA A 514 -7.72 -9.93 -2.04
CA ALA A 514 -7.67 -8.69 -1.29
C ALA A 514 -7.22 -8.90 0.17
N LYS A 515 -7.74 -9.93 0.84
CA LYS A 515 -7.36 -10.34 2.20
C LYS A 515 -5.88 -10.69 2.29
N SER A 516 -5.38 -11.51 1.37
CA SER A 516 -3.99 -11.95 1.29
C SER A 516 -3.04 -10.77 1.02
N ASN A 517 -3.42 -9.82 0.16
CA ASN A 517 -2.66 -8.57 -0.03
C ASN A 517 -2.60 -7.71 1.25
N PHE A 518 -3.70 -7.63 1.99
CA PHE A 518 -3.74 -6.96 3.28
C PHE A 518 -2.87 -7.66 4.32
N LEU A 519 -3.00 -8.98 4.46
CA LEU A 519 -2.22 -9.78 5.41
C LEU A 519 -0.72 -9.70 5.11
N ALA A 520 -0.32 -9.72 3.83
CA ALA A 520 1.07 -9.51 3.43
C ALA A 520 1.58 -8.12 3.83
N GLY A 521 0.78 -7.07 3.65
CA GLY A 521 1.11 -5.72 4.12
C GLY A 521 1.22 -5.63 5.65
N PHE A 522 0.30 -6.29 6.36
CA PHE A 522 0.28 -6.35 7.82
C PHE A 522 1.53 -7.06 8.37
N LEU A 523 1.82 -8.27 7.88
CA LEU A 523 3.01 -9.05 8.27
C LEU A 523 4.32 -8.30 7.97
N ALA A 524 4.37 -7.53 6.88
CA ALA A 524 5.54 -6.70 6.56
C ALA A 524 5.71 -5.49 7.50
N SER A 525 4.63 -4.99 8.10
CA SER A 525 4.64 -3.81 8.98
C SER A 525 4.93 -4.13 10.46
N ALA A 526 4.65 -5.35 10.89
CA ALA A 526 4.76 -5.77 12.29
C ALA A 526 5.31 -7.21 12.42
N PRO A 527 6.63 -7.43 12.18
CA PRO A 527 7.23 -8.77 12.19
C PRO A 527 7.25 -9.45 13.57
N SER A 528 6.95 -8.72 14.66
CA SER A 528 7.06 -9.19 16.04
C SER A 528 5.73 -9.34 16.78
N SER A 529 4.58 -9.10 16.14
CA SER A 529 3.25 -9.15 16.78
C SER A 529 2.61 -10.54 16.75
N PHE A 530 3.40 -11.60 16.88
CA PHE A 530 2.85 -12.95 17.00
C PHE A 530 2.31 -13.14 18.42
N SER A 531 1.01 -13.46 18.51
CA SER A 531 0.36 -13.82 19.77
C SER A 531 1.12 -14.98 20.44
N PRO A 532 1.24 -15.00 21.78
CA PRO A 532 1.79 -16.16 22.50
C PRO A 532 0.96 -17.43 22.26
N THR A 533 -0.29 -17.28 21.82
CA THR A 533 -1.19 -18.37 21.46
C THR A 533 -1.60 -18.27 19.98
N SER A 534 -1.41 -19.36 19.24
CA SER A 534 -1.85 -19.52 17.85
C SER A 534 -2.73 -20.77 17.75
N PHE A 535 -3.76 -20.70 16.92
CA PHE A 535 -4.58 -21.87 16.63
C PHE A 535 -4.04 -22.62 15.41
N PRO A 536 -4.10 -23.96 15.40
CA PRO A 536 -3.68 -24.73 14.24
C PRO A 536 -4.51 -24.40 12.99
N VAL A 537 -3.83 -24.26 11.85
CA VAL A 537 -4.46 -24.08 10.55
C VAL A 537 -4.57 -25.43 9.86
N PHE A 538 -5.76 -25.78 9.37
CA PHE A 538 -6.00 -27.02 8.64
C PHE A 538 -5.95 -26.79 7.13
N VAL A 539 -5.19 -27.62 6.40
CA VAL A 539 -5.02 -27.53 4.94
C VAL A 539 -5.30 -28.88 4.32
N SER A 540 -6.17 -28.89 3.32
CA SER A 540 -6.48 -30.08 2.53
C SER A 540 -5.90 -29.92 1.13
N ASP A 541 -4.92 -30.76 0.79
CA ASP A 541 -4.32 -30.80 -0.54
C ASP A 541 -5.07 -31.74 -1.49
N GLY A 542 -5.86 -32.66 -0.92
CA GLY A 542 -6.70 -33.58 -1.68
C GLY A 542 -5.90 -34.74 -2.27
N ILE A 543 -6.38 -35.28 -3.40
CA ILE A 543 -5.79 -36.44 -4.06
C ILE A 543 -4.63 -35.97 -4.96
N VAL A 544 -3.41 -36.35 -4.58
CA VAL A 544 -2.15 -35.97 -5.23
C VAL A 544 -1.99 -36.69 -6.57
N ASP A 545 -2.60 -37.87 -6.74
CA ASP A 545 -2.59 -38.63 -8.00
C ASP A 545 -3.14 -37.82 -9.19
N ASN A 546 -3.96 -36.79 -8.94
CA ASN A 546 -4.45 -35.86 -9.97
C ASN A 546 -3.34 -34.98 -10.58
N TYR A 547 -2.20 -34.87 -9.91
CA TYR A 547 -1.10 -33.96 -10.29
C TYR A 547 0.23 -34.67 -10.50
N ILE A 548 0.48 -35.75 -9.76
CA ILE A 548 1.73 -36.50 -9.81
C ILE A 548 1.42 -37.94 -10.21
N PRO A 549 1.93 -38.43 -11.35
CA PRO A 549 1.70 -39.80 -11.77
C PRO A 549 2.45 -40.77 -10.86
N GLY A 550 1.83 -41.92 -10.58
CA GLY A 550 2.44 -42.98 -9.78
C GLY A 550 3.66 -43.64 -10.45
N ASP A 551 3.70 -43.65 -11.78
CA ASP A 551 4.78 -44.19 -12.59
C ASP A 551 5.26 -43.13 -13.59
N VAL A 552 6.58 -42.97 -13.71
CA VAL A 552 7.21 -42.01 -14.63
C VAL A 552 7.81 -42.76 -15.82
N PHE A 553 7.39 -42.36 -17.02
CA PHE A 553 7.82 -42.95 -18.28
C PHE A 553 8.75 -42.00 -19.05
N GLY A 554 9.71 -42.57 -19.77
CA GLY A 554 10.61 -41.84 -20.66
C GLY A 554 9.97 -41.49 -22.00
N SER A 555 10.68 -40.74 -22.84
CA SER A 555 10.24 -40.39 -24.20
C SER A 555 10.04 -41.61 -25.11
N SER A 556 10.69 -42.73 -24.81
CA SER A 556 10.55 -44.05 -25.44
C SER A 556 9.38 -44.88 -24.89
N ASN A 557 8.57 -44.31 -23.97
CA ASN A 557 7.49 -44.98 -23.23
C ASN A 557 7.97 -46.15 -22.34
N GLU A 558 9.26 -46.20 -22.00
CA GLU A 558 9.80 -47.13 -21.01
C GLU A 558 9.60 -46.57 -19.59
N LYS A 559 9.26 -47.44 -18.63
CA LYS A 559 9.12 -47.05 -17.22
C LYS A 559 10.49 -46.72 -16.63
N ILE A 560 10.70 -45.49 -16.18
CA ILE A 560 11.96 -45.04 -15.56
C ILE A 560 11.95 -45.34 -14.06
N PHE A 561 10.93 -44.88 -13.34
CA PHE A 561 10.79 -45.12 -11.91
C PHE A 561 9.33 -45.04 -11.45
N THR A 562 9.04 -45.64 -10.30
CA THR A 562 7.77 -45.55 -9.58
C THR A 562 7.89 -44.49 -8.49
N VAL A 563 6.92 -43.61 -8.37
CA VAL A 563 6.76 -42.73 -7.20
C VAL A 563 6.12 -43.55 -6.09
N GLU A 564 6.89 -43.98 -5.09
CA GLU A 564 6.39 -44.84 -4.01
C GLU A 564 5.50 -44.07 -3.03
N SER A 565 5.94 -42.88 -2.62
CA SER A 565 5.19 -41.98 -1.74
C SER A 565 5.38 -40.53 -2.16
N CYS A 566 4.40 -39.70 -1.83
CA CYS A 566 4.47 -38.26 -2.02
C CYS A 566 3.99 -37.60 -0.73
N ASN A 567 4.83 -36.77 -0.12
CA ASN A 567 4.49 -36.03 1.11
C ASN A 567 4.71 -34.54 0.86
N LEU A 568 3.69 -33.73 1.12
CA LEU A 568 3.74 -32.28 0.95
C LEU A 568 4.00 -31.60 2.29
N HIS A 569 5.15 -30.93 2.40
CA HIS A 569 5.55 -30.22 3.62
C HIS A 569 5.72 -28.73 3.37
N LEU A 570 5.38 -27.92 4.38
CA LEU A 570 5.63 -26.48 4.37
C LEU A 570 6.60 -26.08 5.48
N THR A 571 7.47 -25.14 5.15
CA THR A 571 8.38 -24.55 6.11
C THR A 571 7.67 -23.46 6.89
N THR A 572 7.35 -23.71 8.16
CA THR A 572 6.70 -22.73 9.04
C THR A 572 7.74 -21.97 9.87
N TYR A 573 7.93 -20.69 9.57
CA TYR A 573 8.80 -19.80 10.34
C TYR A 573 8.04 -18.97 11.38
N SER A 574 6.70 -18.88 11.25
CA SER A 574 5.84 -18.20 12.22
C SER A 574 5.58 -19.07 13.45
N SER A 575 4.82 -18.53 14.41
CA SER A 575 4.32 -19.26 15.59
C SER A 575 3.17 -20.21 15.28
N ASP A 576 2.73 -20.32 14.02
CA ASP A 576 1.53 -21.08 13.67
C ASP A 576 1.85 -22.57 13.56
N VAL A 577 0.88 -23.40 13.94
CA VAL A 577 0.91 -24.84 13.71
C VAL A 577 0.08 -25.12 12.47
N LEU A 578 0.62 -25.85 11.50
CA LEU A 578 -0.09 -26.19 10.27
C LEU A 578 -0.32 -27.70 10.20
N VAL A 579 -1.58 -28.11 10.12
CA VAL A 579 -1.97 -29.49 9.83
C VAL A 579 -2.30 -29.59 8.35
N ARG A 580 -1.55 -30.40 7.60
CA ARG A 580 -1.83 -30.69 6.19
C ARG A 580 -2.32 -32.12 6.03
N MET A 581 -3.25 -32.32 5.12
CA MET A 581 -3.77 -33.63 4.76
C MET A 581 -3.80 -33.81 3.24
N ASP A 582 -3.24 -34.92 2.78
CA ASP A 582 -3.16 -35.32 1.38
C ASP A 582 -3.51 -36.81 1.21
N SER A 583 -3.71 -37.24 -0.03
CA SER A 583 -3.87 -38.66 -0.36
C SER A 583 -3.06 -38.99 -1.59
N PHE A 584 -2.29 -40.08 -1.54
CA PHE A 584 -1.54 -40.60 -2.67
C PHE A 584 -1.66 -42.13 -2.72
N LYS A 585 -1.98 -42.70 -3.89
CA LYS A 585 -2.18 -44.16 -4.04
C LYS A 585 -3.18 -44.77 -3.04
N GLY A 586 -4.23 -44.00 -2.72
CA GLY A 586 -5.27 -44.41 -1.77
C GLY A 586 -4.86 -44.40 -0.29
N GLN A 587 -3.64 -43.95 0.03
CA GLN A 587 -3.18 -43.75 1.39
C GLN A 587 -3.34 -42.28 1.78
N THR A 588 -4.00 -42.00 2.90
CA THR A 588 -4.16 -40.65 3.43
C THR A 588 -3.00 -40.30 4.36
N GLY A 589 -2.34 -39.17 4.11
CA GLY A 589 -1.26 -38.62 4.93
C GLY A 589 -1.72 -37.43 5.75
N LEU A 590 -1.21 -37.32 6.98
CA LEU A 590 -1.30 -36.11 7.82
C LEU A 590 0.10 -35.64 8.20
N SER A 591 0.34 -34.34 8.10
CA SER A 591 1.57 -33.72 8.58
C SER A 591 1.31 -32.49 9.43
N VAL A 592 2.08 -32.34 10.51
CA VAL A 592 2.09 -31.16 11.37
C VAL A 592 3.39 -30.41 11.14
N CYS A 593 3.31 -29.24 10.53
CA CYS A 593 4.44 -28.33 10.31
C CYS A 593 4.44 -27.25 11.40
N TYR A 594 5.55 -27.13 12.14
CA TYR A 594 5.68 -26.22 13.28
C TYR A 594 7.11 -25.68 13.40
N ASN A 595 7.31 -24.73 14.32
CA ASN A 595 8.63 -24.21 14.66
C ASN A 595 9.04 -24.68 16.05
N ASN A 596 10.17 -25.39 16.16
CA ASN A 596 10.63 -25.95 17.43
C ASN A 596 11.11 -24.92 18.46
N GLY A 597 11.21 -23.63 18.07
CA GLY A 597 11.39 -22.55 19.04
C GLY A 597 10.10 -22.17 19.78
N ARG A 598 8.95 -22.75 19.40
CA ARG A 598 7.61 -22.40 19.93
C ARG A 598 6.76 -23.58 20.34
N LEU A 599 6.84 -24.69 19.61
CA LEU A 599 6.14 -25.94 19.95
C LEU A 599 7.17 -27.04 20.17
N ASP A 600 7.05 -27.74 21.29
CA ASP A 600 7.91 -28.88 21.60
C ASP A 600 7.58 -30.09 20.72
N GLU A 601 8.58 -30.91 20.41
CA GLU A 601 8.43 -32.04 19.49
C GLU A 601 7.49 -33.12 20.05
N ASP A 602 7.58 -33.39 21.36
CA ASP A 602 6.71 -34.35 22.04
C ASP A 602 5.25 -33.90 22.02
N LEU A 603 5.02 -32.58 22.21
CA LEU A 603 3.69 -32.00 22.16
C LEU A 603 3.11 -32.02 20.73
N ALA A 604 3.94 -31.71 19.73
CA ALA A 604 3.55 -31.83 18.33
C ALA A 604 3.15 -33.27 17.98
N LYS A 605 3.94 -34.25 18.45
CA LYS A 605 3.68 -35.67 18.23
C LYS A 605 2.39 -36.13 18.91
N ALA A 606 2.19 -35.77 20.18
CA ALA A 606 0.96 -36.06 20.91
C ALA A 606 -0.28 -35.46 20.22
N PHE A 607 -0.13 -34.25 19.64
CA PHE A 607 -1.19 -33.61 18.87
C PHE A 607 -1.49 -34.34 17.56
N LEU A 608 -0.48 -34.74 16.79
CA LEU A 608 -0.68 -35.54 15.58
C LEU A 608 -1.35 -36.89 15.92
N ASP A 609 -0.79 -37.62 16.87
CA ASP A 609 -1.31 -38.93 17.30
C ASP A 609 -2.78 -38.82 17.77
N ALA A 610 -3.12 -37.76 18.51
CA ALA A 610 -4.50 -37.50 18.91
C ALA A 610 -5.46 -37.32 17.71
N ILE A 611 -5.05 -36.64 16.64
CA ILE A 611 -5.86 -36.48 15.42
C ILE A 611 -6.12 -37.84 14.80
N ILE A 612 -5.05 -38.64 14.68
CA ILE A 612 -5.12 -39.97 14.10
C ILE A 612 -6.04 -40.87 14.91
N ASP A 613 -5.91 -40.88 16.23
CA ASP A 613 -6.74 -41.69 17.12
C ASP A 613 -8.23 -41.36 16.97
N PHE A 614 -8.58 -40.08 16.82
CA PHE A 614 -9.97 -39.69 16.57
C PHE A 614 -10.45 -40.12 15.19
N MET A 615 -9.61 -40.04 14.16
CA MET A 615 -9.97 -40.47 12.80
C MET A 615 -10.14 -41.99 12.71
N THR A 616 -9.27 -42.77 13.36
CA THR A 616 -9.36 -44.24 13.40
C THR A 616 -10.54 -44.70 14.26
N ALA A 617 -10.78 -44.06 15.41
CA ALA A 617 -11.93 -44.34 16.27
C ALA A 617 -13.28 -44.08 15.58
N PHE A 618 -13.32 -43.25 14.53
CA PHE A 618 -14.53 -43.06 13.73
C PHE A 618 -14.82 -44.25 12.79
N ALA A 619 -13.77 -44.97 12.40
CA ALA A 619 -13.85 -46.11 11.48
C ALA A 619 -14.16 -47.43 12.19
N THR A 620 -13.80 -47.54 13.47
CA THR A 620 -14.21 -48.62 14.38
C THR A 620 -15.63 -48.39 14.86
#